data_AF-A0A9W8V4W4-F1
#
_entry.id   AF-A0A9W8V4W4-F1
#
_cell.length_a   1.000
_cell.length_b   1.000
_cell.length_c   1.000
_cell.angle_alpha   90.00
_cell.angle_beta   90.00
_cell.angle_gamma   90.00
#
_symmetry.space_group_name_H-M   'P 1'
#
loop_
_entity.id
_entity.type
_entity.pdbx_description
1 polymer ?
#
loop_
_entity_poly.entity_id
_entity_poly.type
_entity_poly.pdbx_seq_one_letter_code
_entity_poly.pdbx_strand_id
1 'polypeptide(L)'
;MDTDSDTNGYRYNVAVEHFRAREYPMLQDSVYLDHGGTTLCSKSLMDAFTSSMMETIYGNPHSASPSSQNSTSRIEDARMNLLNFFGADPAD
;
A
#
# COMPACT_ATOMS: atom_id res chain seq x y z
N MET A 1 -2.08 48.89 17.99
CA MET A 1 -1.66 49.30 16.64
C MET A 1 -1.59 48.02 15.85
N ASP A 2 -2.61 47.84 15.03
CA ASP A 2 -2.78 46.72 14.12
C ASP A 2 -1.55 46.54 13.24
N THR A 3 -1.22 45.28 12.98
CA THR A 3 -1.33 44.74 11.62
C THR A 3 -1.45 43.22 11.73
N ASP A 4 -2.69 42.74 11.72
CA ASP A 4 -3.00 41.53 10.95
C ASP A 4 -2.43 41.72 9.54
N SER A 5 -1.56 40.80 9.11
CA SER A 5 -1.20 40.68 7.70
C SER A 5 -1.17 39.20 7.34
N ASP A 6 -2.37 38.68 7.05
CA ASP A 6 -2.66 37.67 6.04
C ASP A 6 -1.51 36.71 5.68
N THR A 7 -1.17 35.79 6.58
CA THR A 7 -0.81 34.45 6.12
C THR A 7 -2.09 33.65 6.04
N ASN A 8 -2.89 33.90 4.99
CA ASN A 8 -3.87 32.92 4.51
C ASN A 8 -3.08 31.71 3.97
N GLY A 9 -2.39 31.02 4.88
CA GLY A 9 -1.52 29.91 4.61
C GLY A 9 -2.39 28.77 4.13
N TYR A 10 -2.13 28.33 2.91
CA TYR A 10 -2.69 27.08 2.39
C TYR A 10 -2.33 25.97 3.38
N ARG A 11 -3.26 25.68 4.29
CA ARG A 11 -3.17 24.51 5.16
C ARG A 11 -3.16 23.31 4.24
N TYR A 12 -2.12 22.48 4.39
CA TYR A 12 -2.04 21.25 3.65
C TYR A 12 -3.25 20.35 3.97
N ASN A 13 -3.57 19.46 3.04
CA ASN A 13 -4.77 18.64 3.13
C ASN A 13 -4.77 17.82 4.44
N VAL A 14 -5.73 18.12 5.31
CA VAL A 14 -5.86 17.48 6.64
C VAL A 14 -6.01 15.96 6.53
N ALA A 15 -6.71 15.46 5.51
CA ALA A 15 -6.83 14.02 5.29
C ALA A 15 -5.48 13.39 4.93
N VAL A 16 -4.62 14.09 4.19
CA VAL A 16 -3.27 13.61 3.87
C VAL A 16 -2.36 13.63 5.10
N GLU A 17 -2.43 14.67 5.95
CA GLU A 17 -1.70 14.68 7.23
C GLU A 17 -2.08 13.49 8.12
N HIS A 18 -3.38 13.24 8.29
CA HIS A 18 -3.85 12.08 9.07
C HIS A 18 -3.44 10.74 8.44
N PHE A 19 -3.52 10.62 7.12
CA PHE A 19 -3.07 9.43 6.41
C PHE A 19 -1.57 9.19 6.58
N ARG A 20 -0.75 10.23 6.43
CA ARG A 20 0.71 10.13 6.59
C ARG A 20 1.10 9.70 7.99
N ALA A 21 0.53 10.32 9.02
CA ALA A 21 0.81 9.96 10.41
C ALA A 21 0.46 8.49 10.73
N ARG A 22 -0.63 7.97 10.12
CA ARG A 22 -1.11 6.60 10.36
C ARG A 22 -0.36 5.55 9.54
N GLU A 23 -0.16 5.80 8.25
CA GLU A 23 0.37 4.81 7.30
C GLU A 23 1.88 4.91 7.10
N TYR A 24 2.48 6.07 7.37
CA TYR A 24 3.91 6.32 7.17
C TYR A 24 4.58 6.98 8.39
N PRO A 25 4.48 6.38 9.60
CA PRO A 25 5.05 6.97 10.82
C PRO A 25 6.58 7.12 10.76
N MET A 26 7.28 6.31 9.95
CA MET A 26 8.72 6.44 9.72
C MET A 26 9.13 7.72 8.99
N LEU A 27 8.16 8.43 8.38
CA LEU A 27 8.40 9.76 7.79
C LEU A 27 8.28 10.89 8.82
N GLN A 28 8.02 10.59 10.10
CA GLN A 28 8.05 11.60 11.15
C GLN A 28 9.44 12.26 11.15
N ASP A 29 9.45 13.59 11.08
CA ASP A 29 10.65 14.44 11.04
C ASP A 29 11.58 14.20 9.84
N SER A 30 11.11 13.49 8.80
CA SER A 30 11.88 13.18 7.59
C SER A 30 11.09 13.50 6.32
N VAL A 31 11.80 13.95 5.28
CA VAL A 31 11.23 14.20 3.96
C VAL A 31 11.83 13.22 2.97
N TYR A 32 10.98 12.33 2.42
CA TYR A 32 11.38 11.34 1.43
C TYR A 32 10.96 11.80 0.03
N LEU A 33 11.94 12.07 -0.84
CA LEU A 33 11.71 12.63 -2.18
C LEU A 33 11.98 11.63 -3.32
N ASP A 34 12.32 10.38 -3.01
CA ASP A 34 12.70 9.35 -3.99
C ASP A 34 11.54 8.41 -4.37
N HIS A 35 10.30 8.89 -4.30
CA HIS A 35 9.11 8.12 -4.66
C HIS A 35 9.08 7.66 -6.13
N GLY A 36 9.82 8.35 -7.01
CA GLY A 36 9.98 7.95 -8.41
C GLY A 36 10.90 6.74 -8.61
N GLY A 37 11.90 6.56 -7.74
CA GLY A 37 12.80 5.40 -7.75
C GLY A 37 12.22 4.21 -6.99
N THR A 38 11.72 4.45 -5.77
CA THR A 38 11.01 3.44 -4.99
C THR A 38 10.04 4.08 -4.03
N THR A 39 8.84 3.54 -3.90
CA THR A 39 7.87 4.04 -2.92
C THR A 39 7.95 3.19 -1.65
N LEU A 40 7.81 3.87 -0.50
CA LEU A 40 7.77 3.21 0.80
C LEU A 40 6.50 2.35 0.93
N CYS A 41 6.62 1.19 1.54
CA CYS A 41 5.45 0.40 1.93
C CYS A 41 4.71 1.09 3.08
N SER A 42 3.38 1.17 2.99
CA SER A 42 2.57 1.63 4.12
C SER A 42 2.65 0.63 5.28
N LYS A 43 2.45 1.12 6.51
CA LYS A 43 2.38 0.28 7.70
C LYS A 43 1.33 -0.82 7.55
N SER A 44 0.11 -0.47 7.12
CA SER A 44 -0.97 -1.45 6.95
C SER A 44 -0.62 -2.55 5.95
N LEU A 45 0.07 -2.22 4.85
CA LEU A 45 0.51 -3.19 3.85
C LEU A 45 1.53 -4.16 4.45
N MET A 46 2.52 -3.65 5.18
CA MET A 46 3.54 -4.48 5.81
C MET A 46 2.94 -5.38 6.90
N ASP A 47 2.03 -4.86 7.71
CA ASP A 47 1.33 -5.61 8.76
C ASP A 47 0.52 -6.77 8.14
N ALA A 48 -0.27 -6.48 7.09
CA ALA A 48 -1.08 -7.49 6.40
C ALA A 48 -0.23 -8.56 5.69
N PHE A 49 0.86 -8.13 5.02
CA PHE A 49 1.80 -9.05 4.38
C PHE A 49 2.45 -9.99 5.39
N THR A 50 2.94 -9.44 6.50
CA THR A 50 3.60 -10.22 7.55
C THR A 50 2.63 -11.21 8.21
N SER A 51 1.40 -10.78 8.53
CA SER A 51 0.35 -11.69 9.05
C SER A 51 0.11 -12.86 8.10
N SER A 52 -0.09 -12.57 6.81
CA SER A 52 -0.33 -13.58 5.78
C SER A 52 0.80 -14.60 5.70
N MET A 53 2.05 -14.14 5.75
CA MET A 53 3.24 -14.98 5.66
C MET A 53 3.48 -15.83 6.91
N MET A 54 3.03 -15.37 8.08
CA MET A 54 3.11 -16.13 9.34
C MET A 54 1.98 -17.16 9.48
N GLU A 55 0.80 -16.87 8.92
CA GLU A 55 -0.39 -17.71 9.06
C GLU A 55 -0.51 -18.79 7.98
N THR A 56 0.06 -18.56 6.80
CA THR A 56 -0.14 -19.42 5.62
C THR A 56 1.17 -19.95 5.08
N ILE A 57 1.21 -21.26 4.80
CA ILE A 57 2.31 -21.87 4.06
C ILE A 57 2.01 -21.74 2.57
N TYR A 58 2.88 -21.01 1.87
CA TYR A 58 2.88 -20.88 0.42
C TYR A 58 3.91 -21.83 -0.18
N GLY A 59 3.50 -22.59 -1.20
CA GLY A 59 4.35 -23.50 -1.96
C GLY A 59 4.66 -22.97 -3.36
N ASN A 60 5.45 -23.72 -4.12
CA ASN A 60 5.53 -23.49 -5.56
C ASN A 60 4.12 -23.70 -6.17
N PRO A 61 3.57 -22.75 -6.95
CA PRO A 61 2.32 -22.98 -7.67
C PRO A 61 2.42 -24.21 -8.60
N HIS A 62 1.29 -24.71 -9.09
CA HIS A 62 1.16 -25.81 -10.05
C HIS A 62 1.33 -27.24 -9.52
N SER A 63 1.69 -27.44 -8.25
CA SER A 63 1.60 -28.74 -7.59
C SER A 63 0.20 -28.99 -7.00
N ALA A 64 -0.15 -30.23 -6.70
CA ALA A 64 -1.44 -30.57 -6.08
C ALA A 64 -1.48 -30.36 -4.54
N SER A 65 -0.37 -29.97 -3.91
CA SER A 65 -0.32 -29.80 -2.45
C SER A 65 -1.17 -28.60 -1.97
N PRO A 66 -1.66 -28.62 -0.71
CA PRO A 66 -2.41 -27.49 -0.15
C PRO A 66 -1.64 -26.16 -0.22
N SER A 67 -0.35 -26.15 0.08
CA SER A 67 0.49 -24.94 0.02
C SER A 67 0.64 -24.39 -1.41
N SER A 68 0.69 -25.26 -2.41
CA SER A 68 0.69 -24.87 -3.83
C SER A 68 -0.64 -24.25 -4.25
N GLN A 69 -1.75 -24.81 -3.79
CA GLN A 69 -3.09 -24.26 -4.06
C GLN A 69 -3.25 -22.86 -3.43
N ASN A 70 -2.76 -22.65 -2.21
CA ASN A 70 -2.74 -21.32 -1.57
C ASN A 70 -1.98 -20.29 -2.41
N SER A 71 -0.79 -20.65 -2.92
CA SER A 71 -0.02 -19.76 -3.79
C SER A 71 -0.73 -19.48 -5.10
N THR A 72 -1.31 -20.51 -5.73
CA THR A 72 -2.09 -20.38 -6.96
C THR A 72 -3.26 -19.42 -6.77
N SER A 73 -4.02 -19.58 -5.68
CA SER A 73 -5.14 -18.69 -5.35
C SER A 73 -4.67 -17.25 -5.14
N ARG A 74 -3.56 -17.04 -4.42
CA ARG A 74 -3.05 -15.69 -4.14
C ARG A 74 -2.56 -14.98 -5.41
N ILE A 75 -1.99 -15.73 -6.35
CA ILE A 75 -1.59 -15.22 -7.67
C ILE A 75 -2.83 -14.82 -8.48
N GLU A 76 -3.87 -15.64 -8.46
CA GLU A 76 -5.12 -15.36 -9.17
C GLU A 76 -5.83 -14.12 -8.60
N ASP A 77 -5.88 -13.97 -7.28
CA ASP A 77 -6.39 -12.75 -6.64
C ASP A 77 -5.61 -11.50 -7.09
N ALA A 78 -4.27 -11.59 -7.17
CA ALA A 78 -3.44 -10.49 -7.63
C ALA A 78 -3.72 -10.15 -9.10
N ARG A 79 -3.88 -11.15 -9.95
CA ARG A 79 -4.25 -10.99 -11.38
C ARG A 79 -5.58 -10.25 -11.51
N MET A 80 -6.61 -10.72 -10.81
CA MET A 80 -7.94 -10.12 -10.85
C MET A 80 -7.97 -8.69 -10.33
N ASN A 81 -7.22 -8.39 -9.25
CA ASN A 81 -7.09 -7.05 -8.72
C ASN A 81 -6.43 -6.09 -9.73
N LEU A 82 -5.37 -6.53 -10.42
CA LEU A 82 -4.71 -5.74 -11.45
C LEU A 82 -5.62 -5.48 -12.65
N LEU A 83 -6.30 -6.51 -13.15
CA LEU A 83 -7.24 -6.35 -14.26
C LEU A 83 -8.35 -5.37 -13.92
N ASN A 84 -8.95 -5.50 -12.74
CA ASN A 84 -9.99 -4.58 -12.28
C ASN A 84 -9.46 -3.14 -12.13
N PHE A 85 -8.23 -2.97 -11.60
CA PHE A 85 -7.61 -1.65 -11.47
C PHE A 85 -7.41 -0.96 -12.84
N PHE A 86 -7.04 -1.73 -13.87
CA PHE A 86 -6.86 -1.22 -15.23
C PHE A 86 -8.13 -1.26 -16.09
N GLY A 87 -9.24 -1.82 -15.60
CA GLY A 87 -10.46 -2.01 -16.37
C GLY A 87 -10.30 -3.00 -17.54
N ALA A 88 -9.40 -3.97 -17.42
CA ALA A 88 -9.14 -4.98 -18.44
C ALA A 88 -10.09 -6.18 -18.32
N ASP A 89 -10.39 -6.83 -19.45
CA ASP A 89 -11.21 -8.04 -19.49
C ASP A 89 -10.44 -9.23 -18.87
N PRO A 90 -10.99 -9.95 -17.88
CA PRO A 90 -10.36 -11.14 -17.33
C PRO A 90 -10.22 -12.33 -18.28
N ALA A 91 -10.95 -12.34 -19.40
CA ALA A 91 -11.00 -13.44 -20.38
C ALA A 91 -10.12 -13.24 -21.63
N ASP A 92 -9.59 -12.03 -21.84
CA ASP A 92 -8.55 -11.74 -22.85
C ASP A 92 -7.17 -12.25 -22.41
#